data_AF-A0A4R0Z0J1-F1
#
_entry.id   AF-A0A4R0Z0J1-F1
#
_cell.length_a   1.000
_cell.length_b   1.000
_cell.length_c   1.000
_cell.angle_alpha   90.00
_cell.angle_beta   90.00
_cell.angle_gamma   90.00
#
_symmetry.space_group_name_H-M   'P 1'
#
loop_
_entity.id
_entity.type
_entity.pdbx_description
1 polymer ?
#
loop_
_entity_poly.entity_id
_entity_poly.type
_entity_poly.pdbx_seq_one_letter_code
_entity_poly.pdbx_strand_id
1 'polypeptide(L)'
;MASALLVLALALSAVAGPAAVGGPRATGFVVRMELTGPIGPAAAEYVDETLARAQRDGATAVVLRMDTPGGLSDAMRTIIASILASKQPVLGYVAPGGARAASAGTYILYACQIAAMAPATHVGAATPVPLGDAAPLPLGNTPAPAGSTPRPESDAEATKVLNDAIASIRTLAQLNGRNAEWAEQAVRGAATLTADEALQKHVIDFVAADTDALLRSAEGHRVHVAGNDITLHVAGLPVRDYAPNWRTHLLGIVTHPTIAYMLLLAGVYGLVLEAFHPGVLLPGIAGAICLLIGLYALQLLPVNYAGLALMALGIALVLAELLAPSVGAIGIGGVVAFVIGSIMLFNTGVPGYAVNLGVIGGIAFSAAALLALLLRQVTRSRRTRPFNGDAQLLRGTGELLHGVTAGGESWARIGGEQWRVRCESALPAGARVRVVGRDGLLLRVTAA
;
A
#
# COMPACT_ATOMS: atom_id res chain seq x y z
N MET A 1 31.83 82.62 21.68
CA MET A 1 31.21 82.16 20.42
C MET A 1 31.21 80.64 20.46
N ALA A 2 30.18 80.07 21.08
CA ALA A 2 29.09 79.42 20.36
C ALA A 2 29.58 78.19 19.58
N SER A 3 29.73 77.03 20.25
CA SER A 3 29.67 75.67 19.65
C SER A 3 29.97 74.49 20.61
N ALA A 4 30.16 74.68 21.93
CA ALA A 4 30.61 73.56 22.79
C ALA A 4 29.63 73.10 23.90
N LEU A 5 28.43 73.69 24.02
CA LEU A 5 27.53 73.44 25.15
C LEU A 5 26.20 72.74 24.81
N LEU A 6 26.01 72.29 23.55
CA LEU A 6 24.73 71.68 23.11
C LEU A 6 24.76 70.16 22.94
N VAL A 7 25.86 69.47 23.30
CA VAL A 7 25.98 68.00 23.11
C VAL A 7 25.86 67.21 24.42
N LEU A 8 25.88 67.88 25.58
CA LEU A 8 25.85 67.20 26.89
C LEU A 8 24.47 67.18 27.58
N ALA A 9 23.38 67.47 26.85
CA ALA A 9 22.02 67.50 27.41
C ALA A 9 21.05 66.48 26.76
N LEU A 10 21.51 65.62 25.85
CA LEU A 10 20.66 64.59 25.21
C LEU A 10 21.01 63.14 25.60
N ALA A 11 21.67 62.95 26.75
CA ALA A 11 22.09 61.64 27.25
C ALA A 11 21.28 61.10 28.45
N LEU A 12 20.15 61.74 28.82
CA LEU A 12 19.25 61.21 29.84
C LEU A 12 17.80 61.17 29.32
N SER A 13 17.50 60.15 28.54
CA SER A 13 16.13 59.66 28.35
C SER A 13 16.19 58.15 28.44
N ALA A 14 16.47 57.66 29.64
CA ALA A 14 16.22 56.29 30.00
C ALA A 14 14.70 56.05 29.89
N VAL A 15 14.28 55.48 28.76
CA VAL A 15 12.99 54.82 28.67
C VAL A 15 13.09 53.61 29.59
N ALA A 16 12.65 53.79 30.82
CA ALA A 16 12.24 52.69 31.69
C ALA A 16 11.03 52.05 31.02
N GLY A 17 11.27 51.10 30.11
CA GLY A 17 10.25 50.16 29.70
C GLY A 17 9.78 49.38 30.93
N PRO A 18 8.49 49.03 31.04
CA PRO A 18 8.02 48.25 32.17
C PRO A 18 8.84 46.96 32.21
N ALA A 19 9.54 46.75 33.32
CA ALA A 19 10.17 45.46 33.60
C ALA A 19 9.05 44.43 33.60
N ALA A 20 8.96 43.66 32.51
CA ALA A 20 8.17 42.46 32.50
C ALA A 20 8.68 41.61 33.65
N VAL A 21 7.85 41.46 34.69
CA VAL A 21 8.07 40.50 35.76
C VAL A 21 8.14 39.14 35.08
N GLY A 22 9.36 38.69 34.80
CA GLY A 22 9.61 37.34 34.34
C GLY A 22 9.19 36.41 35.47
N GLY A 23 7.97 35.88 35.38
CA GLY A 23 7.55 34.75 36.20
C GLY A 23 8.61 33.64 36.10
N PRO A 24 8.74 32.78 37.14
CA PRO A 24 9.76 31.74 37.17
C PRO A 24 9.76 30.99 35.84
N ARG A 25 10.89 31.07 35.13
CA ARG A 25 11.08 30.42 33.84
C ARG A 25 10.91 28.94 34.10
N ALA A 26 9.76 28.39 33.69
CA ALA A 26 9.42 27.01 33.99
C ALA A 26 10.54 26.11 33.42
N THR A 27 11.30 25.48 34.32
CA THR A 27 12.48 24.70 33.97
C THR A 27 12.01 23.36 33.43
N GLY A 28 11.86 23.24 32.12
CA GLY A 28 11.41 22.02 31.47
C GLY A 28 10.80 22.27 30.10
N PHE A 29 10.33 21.21 29.47
CA PHE A 29 9.54 21.25 28.25
C PHE A 29 8.70 19.97 28.15
N VAL A 30 7.61 20.05 27.38
CA VAL A 30 6.77 18.90 27.06
C VAL A 30 7.05 18.51 25.61
N VAL A 31 7.27 17.22 25.35
CA VAL A 31 7.35 16.72 23.98
C VAL A 31 5.94 16.45 23.47
N ARG A 32 5.62 16.90 22.27
CA ARG A 32 4.40 16.49 21.56
C ARG A 32 4.78 15.60 20.37
N MET A 33 4.10 14.47 20.26
CA MET A 33 4.23 13.54 19.14
C MET A 33 2.84 13.20 18.56
N GLU A 34 2.79 12.92 17.27
CA GLU A 34 1.54 12.76 16.52
C GLU A 34 1.36 11.31 16.03
N LEU A 35 0.36 10.61 16.56
CA LEU A 35 -0.02 9.26 16.19
C LEU A 35 -1.29 9.31 15.31
N THR A 36 -1.08 9.62 14.03
CA THR A 36 -2.17 9.78 13.05
C THR A 36 -2.22 8.62 12.06
N GLY A 37 -3.43 8.14 11.76
CA GLY A 37 -3.67 7.07 10.79
C GLY A 37 -3.60 5.67 11.38
N PRO A 38 -3.54 4.62 10.53
CA PRO A 38 -3.53 3.24 10.98
C PRO A 38 -2.30 2.89 11.84
N ILE A 39 -2.49 2.12 12.90
CA ILE A 39 -1.41 1.65 13.77
C ILE A 39 -0.67 0.50 13.10
N GLY A 40 0.64 0.66 12.91
CA GLY A 40 1.52 -0.30 12.25
C GLY A 40 2.96 -0.25 12.77
N PRO A 41 3.88 -1.06 12.21
CA PRO A 41 5.26 -1.17 12.69
C PRO A 41 5.99 0.18 12.73
N ALA A 42 5.81 1.02 11.70
CA ALA A 42 6.41 2.35 11.66
C ALA A 42 5.90 3.26 12.80
N ALA A 43 4.61 3.18 13.14
CA ALA A 43 4.03 3.93 14.25
C ALA A 43 4.55 3.44 15.61
N ALA A 44 4.77 2.13 15.75
CA ALA A 44 5.38 1.56 16.96
C ALA A 44 6.83 2.01 17.14
N GLU A 45 7.66 1.92 16.08
CA GLU A 45 9.05 2.40 16.10
C GLU A 45 9.11 3.91 16.37
N TYR A 46 8.21 4.69 15.77
CA TYR A 46 8.12 6.13 16.03
C TYR A 46 7.89 6.45 17.51
N VAL A 47 6.90 5.82 18.14
CA VAL A 47 6.55 6.09 19.55
C VAL A 47 7.70 5.65 20.45
N ASP A 48 8.26 4.46 20.23
CA ASP A 48 9.37 3.93 21.02
C ASP A 48 10.61 4.83 20.97
N GLU A 49 11.06 5.20 19.76
CA GLU A 49 12.21 6.07 19.57
C GLU A 49 11.96 7.48 20.15
N THR A 50 10.74 7.99 20.03
CA THR A 50 10.38 9.33 20.53
C THR A 50 10.32 9.36 22.04
N LEU A 51 9.79 8.33 22.70
CA LEU A 51 9.82 8.20 24.16
C LEU A 51 11.27 8.09 24.65
N ALA A 52 12.09 7.25 24.01
CA ALA A 52 13.51 7.12 24.35
C ALA A 52 14.28 8.45 24.15
N ARG A 53 13.94 9.22 23.10
CA ARG A 53 14.52 10.55 22.85
C ARG A 53 14.04 11.57 23.88
N ALA A 54 12.76 11.61 24.20
CA ALA A 54 12.20 12.49 25.23
C ALA A 54 12.88 12.25 26.59
N GLN A 55 13.17 10.99 26.92
CA GLN A 55 13.95 10.62 28.10
C GLN A 55 15.37 11.19 28.06
N ARG A 56 16.09 11.01 26.95
CA ARG A 56 17.48 11.52 26.79
C ARG A 56 17.54 13.04 26.86
N ASP A 57 16.56 13.71 26.28
CA ASP A 57 16.50 15.17 26.21
C ASP A 57 15.97 15.80 27.51
N GLY A 58 15.54 14.98 28.48
CA GLY A 58 15.06 15.44 29.79
C GLY A 58 13.68 16.10 29.74
N ALA A 59 12.78 15.62 28.89
CA ALA A 59 11.40 16.11 28.82
C ALA A 59 10.67 15.86 30.15
N THR A 60 9.85 16.83 30.57
CA THR A 60 9.05 16.73 31.80
C THR A 60 7.88 15.76 31.65
N ALA A 61 7.27 15.77 30.47
CA ALA A 61 6.18 14.88 30.09
C ALA A 61 6.11 14.76 28.56
N VAL A 62 5.32 13.80 28.09
CA VAL A 62 5.08 13.55 26.68
C VAL A 62 3.59 13.59 26.40
N VAL A 63 3.17 14.41 25.44
CA VAL A 63 1.81 14.41 24.88
C VAL A 63 1.81 13.53 23.62
N LEU A 64 1.12 12.41 23.71
CA LEU A 64 0.83 11.52 22.59
C LEU A 64 -0.51 11.94 22.00
N ARG A 65 -0.48 12.83 21.01
CA ARG A 65 -1.69 13.25 20.30
C ARG A 65 -2.06 12.19 19.28
N MET A 66 -3.33 11.78 19.24
CA MET A 66 -3.76 10.67 18.39
C MET A 66 -5.03 10.95 17.60
N ASP A 67 -5.03 10.46 16.35
CA ASP A 67 -6.19 10.32 15.49
C ASP A 67 -6.03 9.02 14.69
N THR A 68 -6.62 7.93 15.18
CA THR A 68 -6.41 6.59 14.62
C THR A 68 -7.70 5.79 14.50
N PRO A 69 -7.95 5.14 13.35
CA PRO A 69 -9.00 4.14 13.20
C PRO A 69 -8.70 2.82 13.91
N GLY A 70 -7.48 2.64 14.43
CA GLY A 70 -6.96 1.35 14.88
C GLY A 70 -5.84 0.83 14.00
N GLY A 71 -5.51 -0.45 14.14
CA GLY A 71 -4.44 -1.07 13.37
C GLY A 71 -4.07 -2.46 13.89
N LEU A 72 -2.82 -2.86 13.66
CA LEU A 72 -2.32 -4.19 14.00
C LEU A 72 -2.16 -4.37 15.52
N SER A 73 -2.63 -5.51 16.03
CA SER A 73 -2.54 -5.85 17.46
C SER A 73 -1.10 -5.89 17.97
N ASP A 74 -0.14 -6.37 17.17
CA ASP A 74 1.27 -6.43 17.59
C ASP A 74 1.86 -5.03 17.75
N ALA A 75 1.65 -4.15 16.77
CA ALA A 75 2.09 -2.77 16.84
C ALA A 75 1.45 -2.01 18.03
N MET A 76 0.16 -2.26 18.28
CA MET A 76 -0.54 -1.75 19.46
C MET A 76 0.13 -2.22 20.76
N ARG A 77 0.40 -3.53 20.90
CA ARG A 77 1.07 -4.09 22.09
C ARG A 77 2.47 -3.52 22.29
N THR A 78 3.23 -3.33 21.21
CA THR A 78 4.55 -2.67 21.26
C THR A 78 4.43 -1.25 21.78
N ILE A 79 3.51 -0.44 21.24
CA ILE A 79 3.27 0.94 21.71
C ILE A 79 2.92 0.96 23.20
N ILE A 80 1.99 0.10 23.63
CA ILE A 80 1.59 0.00 25.03
C ILE A 80 2.79 -0.37 25.91
N ALA A 81 3.60 -1.34 25.49
CA ALA A 81 4.80 -1.73 26.23
C ALA A 81 5.79 -0.55 26.37
N SER A 82 6.02 0.22 25.30
CA SER A 82 6.88 1.41 25.35
C SER A 82 6.31 2.50 26.27
N ILE A 83 4.99 2.72 26.28
CA ILE A 83 4.33 3.66 27.21
C ILE A 83 4.49 3.20 28.67
N LEU A 84 4.25 1.92 28.96
CA LEU A 84 4.37 1.36 30.30
C LEU A 84 5.82 1.35 30.81
N ALA A 85 6.80 1.20 29.92
CA ALA A 85 8.22 1.26 30.23
C ALA A 85 8.78 2.70 30.33
N SER A 86 8.00 3.70 29.90
CA SER A 86 8.42 5.10 29.89
C SER A 86 8.73 5.61 31.31
N LYS A 87 9.82 6.38 31.44
CA LYS A 87 10.16 7.09 32.68
C LYS A 87 9.52 8.47 32.76
N GLN A 88 9.01 8.98 31.64
CA GLN A 88 8.29 10.24 31.55
C GLN A 88 6.79 9.95 31.57
N PRO A 89 5.97 10.76 32.26
CA PRO A 89 4.52 10.69 32.14
C PRO A 89 4.07 10.86 30.68
N VAL A 90 3.17 9.98 30.23
CA VAL A 90 2.56 10.04 28.90
C VAL A 90 1.10 10.47 29.04
N LEU A 91 0.77 11.61 28.41
CA LEU A 91 -0.56 12.19 28.30
C LEU A 91 -1.11 11.84 26.92
N GLY A 92 -2.02 10.86 26.86
CA GLY A 92 -2.74 10.51 25.64
C GLY A 92 -3.82 11.54 25.35
N TYR A 93 -3.83 12.11 24.14
CA TYR A 93 -4.74 13.19 23.76
C TYR A 93 -5.40 12.93 22.41
N VAL A 94 -6.70 12.63 22.40
CA VAL A 94 -7.47 12.45 21.16
C VAL A 94 -7.82 13.81 20.59
N ALA A 95 -7.13 14.23 19.53
CA ALA A 95 -7.26 15.58 18.98
C ALA A 95 -6.69 15.66 17.55
N PRO A 96 -7.15 16.60 16.69
CA PRO A 96 -8.02 17.74 16.99
C PRO A 96 -9.50 17.34 17.02
N GLY A 97 -10.43 18.32 17.08
CA GLY A 97 -11.85 18.02 16.89
C GLY A 97 -12.09 17.26 15.58
N GLY A 98 -12.94 16.22 15.64
CA GLY A 98 -13.14 15.24 14.56
C GLY A 98 -12.23 14.01 14.64
N ALA A 99 -11.18 14.03 15.45
CA ALA A 99 -10.30 12.89 15.66
C ALA A 99 -10.97 11.75 16.43
N ARG A 100 -10.32 10.59 16.38
CA ARG A 100 -10.77 9.39 17.08
C ARG A 100 -9.64 8.56 17.67
N ALA A 101 -9.95 7.86 18.75
CA ALA A 101 -9.15 6.76 19.26
C ALA A 101 -9.98 5.48 19.18
N ALA A 102 -10.05 4.91 17.97
CA ALA A 102 -10.82 3.69 17.73
C ALA A 102 -9.93 2.45 17.77
N SER A 103 -10.51 1.29 18.11
CA SER A 103 -9.82 0.00 18.09
C SER A 103 -8.51 0.04 18.90
N ALA A 104 -7.36 -0.22 18.28
CA ALA A 104 -6.04 -0.12 18.92
C ALA A 104 -5.80 1.22 19.64
N GLY A 105 -6.35 2.33 19.12
CA GLY A 105 -6.25 3.65 19.75
C GLY A 105 -6.87 3.68 21.16
N THR A 106 -7.95 2.94 21.40
CA THR A 106 -8.58 2.84 22.73
C THR A 106 -7.61 2.22 23.73
N TYR A 107 -6.93 1.13 23.37
CA TYR A 107 -5.96 0.48 24.24
C TYR A 107 -4.76 1.39 24.53
N ILE A 108 -4.26 2.08 23.51
CA ILE A 108 -3.14 3.02 23.66
C ILE A 108 -3.51 4.18 24.59
N LEU A 109 -4.72 4.74 24.43
CA LEU A 109 -5.24 5.77 25.34
C LEU A 109 -5.35 5.26 26.78
N TYR A 110 -5.86 4.04 26.98
CA TYR A 110 -5.97 3.41 28.30
C TYR A 110 -4.62 3.13 28.96
N ALA A 111 -3.55 2.94 28.17
CA ALA A 111 -2.20 2.75 28.68
C ALA A 111 -1.52 4.06 29.14
N CYS A 112 -1.95 5.21 28.61
CA CYS A 112 -1.39 6.51 28.99
C CYS A 112 -1.75 6.86 30.44
N GLN A 113 -0.86 7.56 31.15
CA GLN A 113 -1.13 7.92 32.55
C GLN A 113 -2.24 8.97 32.67
N ILE A 114 -2.30 9.91 31.74
CA ILE A 114 -3.45 10.81 31.55
C ILE A 114 -4.08 10.52 30.20
N ALA A 115 -5.40 10.49 30.15
CA ALA A 115 -6.20 10.37 28.96
C ALA A 115 -7.08 11.62 28.82
N ALA A 116 -7.01 12.29 27.69
CA ALA A 116 -7.81 13.46 27.41
C ALA A 116 -8.35 13.43 25.97
N MET A 117 -9.45 14.16 25.77
CA MET A 117 -10.11 14.25 24.46
C MET A 117 -10.41 15.71 24.12
N ALA A 118 -10.26 16.07 22.85
CA ALA A 118 -10.78 17.34 22.34
C ALA A 118 -12.31 17.27 22.17
N PRO A 119 -13.03 18.40 22.20
CA PRO A 119 -14.43 18.43 21.81
C PRO A 119 -14.66 17.82 20.42
N ALA A 120 -15.82 17.21 20.21
CA ALA A 120 -16.18 16.53 18.96
C ALA A 120 -15.22 15.40 18.55
N THR A 121 -14.69 14.65 19.51
CA THR A 121 -13.92 13.42 19.27
C THR A 121 -14.64 12.20 19.86
N HIS A 122 -14.21 10.99 19.47
CA HIS A 122 -14.78 9.75 19.99
C HIS A 122 -13.72 8.67 20.29
N VAL A 123 -14.07 7.75 21.18
CA VAL A 123 -13.23 6.62 21.64
C VAL A 123 -14.05 5.33 21.68
N GLY A 124 -13.40 4.17 21.49
CA GLY A 124 -14.04 2.85 21.63
C GLY A 124 -13.87 1.97 20.39
N ALA A 125 -14.92 1.19 20.07
CA ALA A 125 -14.90 0.20 18.97
C ALA A 125 -13.65 -0.71 19.02
N ALA A 126 -13.41 -1.31 20.19
CA ALA A 126 -12.18 -2.01 20.56
C ALA A 126 -12.21 -3.53 20.29
N THR A 127 -13.22 -4.02 19.57
CA THR A 127 -13.37 -5.46 19.27
C THR A 127 -12.27 -5.94 18.33
N PRO A 128 -11.51 -7.01 18.68
CA PRO A 128 -10.57 -7.64 17.76
C PRO A 128 -11.28 -8.24 16.57
N VAL A 129 -10.71 -8.05 15.38
CA VAL A 129 -11.15 -8.72 14.15
C VAL A 129 -10.04 -9.66 13.67
N PRO A 130 -10.33 -10.96 13.47
CA PRO A 130 -9.33 -11.89 12.98
C PRO A 130 -8.89 -11.52 11.56
N LEU A 131 -7.59 -11.61 11.32
CA LEU A 131 -6.99 -11.46 9.99
C LEU A 131 -7.27 -12.71 9.17
N GLY A 132 -8.00 -12.58 8.06
CA GLY A 132 -8.09 -13.63 7.03
C GLY A 132 -9.46 -14.23 6.81
N ASP A 133 -10.37 -14.11 7.77
CA ASP A 133 -11.78 -14.49 7.56
C ASP A 133 -12.56 -13.25 7.15
N ALA A 134 -12.71 -13.09 5.83
CA ALA A 134 -13.83 -12.33 5.32
C ALA A 134 -15.10 -13.03 5.82
N ALA A 135 -15.68 -12.54 6.92
CA ALA A 135 -17.10 -12.74 7.15
C ALA A 135 -17.79 -12.30 5.85
N PRO A 136 -18.54 -13.17 5.17
CA PRO A 136 -19.22 -12.76 3.96
C PRO A 136 -20.14 -11.61 4.33
N LEU A 137 -19.92 -10.45 3.72
CA LEU A 137 -20.94 -9.40 3.68
C LEU A 137 -22.24 -10.06 3.22
N PRO A 138 -23.37 -9.89 3.92
CA PRO A 138 -24.63 -10.45 3.50
C PRO A 138 -25.13 -9.67 2.27
N LEU A 139 -24.60 -10.02 1.10
CA LEU A 139 -25.15 -9.64 -0.18
C LEU A 139 -26.26 -10.65 -0.52
N GLY A 140 -27.46 -10.34 -0.05
CA GLY A 140 -28.70 -10.94 -0.54
C GLY A 140 -29.17 -12.20 0.19
N ASN A 141 -30.48 -12.26 0.39
CA ASN A 141 -31.24 -13.41 0.89
C ASN A 141 -31.15 -14.62 -0.07
N THR A 142 -30.01 -15.29 -0.15
CA THR A 142 -29.94 -16.65 -0.71
C THR A 142 -29.68 -17.64 0.43
N PRO A 143 -30.58 -18.61 0.67
CA PRO A 143 -30.35 -19.64 1.68
C PRO A 143 -29.08 -20.43 1.32
N ALA A 144 -28.14 -20.51 2.25
CA ALA A 144 -26.98 -21.39 2.11
C ALA A 144 -27.43 -22.86 1.98
N PRO A 145 -26.72 -23.71 1.22
CA PRO A 145 -26.98 -25.14 1.21
C PRO A 145 -26.77 -25.70 2.63
N ALA A 146 -27.76 -26.44 3.14
CA ALA A 146 -27.68 -27.14 4.40
C ALA A 146 -26.53 -28.18 4.33
N GLY A 147 -25.42 -27.91 5.03
CA GLY A 147 -24.28 -28.82 5.05
C GLY A 147 -22.93 -28.24 5.48
N SER A 148 -22.80 -26.94 5.75
CA SER A 148 -21.61 -26.41 6.42
C SER A 148 -21.83 -26.45 7.94
N THR A 149 -21.29 -27.48 8.59
CA THR A 149 -21.06 -27.45 10.02
C THR A 149 -20.07 -26.31 10.32
N PRO A 150 -20.37 -25.37 11.23
CA PRO A 150 -19.36 -24.43 11.73
C PRO A 150 -18.25 -25.25 12.39
N ARG A 151 -16.99 -24.96 12.06
CA ARG A 151 -15.85 -25.62 12.73
C ARG A 151 -15.81 -25.16 14.19
N PRO A 152 -15.96 -26.05 15.19
CA PRO A 152 -15.96 -25.69 16.61
C PRO A 152 -14.66 -24.98 17.06
N GLU A 153 -13.56 -25.19 16.34
CA GLU A 153 -12.26 -24.58 16.64
C GLU A 153 -12.24 -23.07 16.36
N SER A 154 -12.97 -22.60 15.33
CA SER A 154 -13.00 -21.17 14.97
C SER A 154 -13.71 -20.31 16.03
N ASP A 155 -14.81 -20.82 16.60
CA ASP A 155 -15.53 -20.15 17.68
C ASP A 155 -14.71 -20.15 18.99
N ALA A 156 -13.99 -21.25 19.27
CA ALA A 156 -13.14 -21.35 20.45
C ALA A 156 -11.94 -20.40 20.38
N GLU A 157 -11.30 -20.26 19.21
CA GLU A 157 -10.19 -19.32 18.99
C GLU A 157 -10.65 -17.87 19.05
N ALA A 158 -11.74 -17.51 18.38
CA ALA A 158 -12.34 -16.17 18.46
C ALA A 158 -12.70 -15.80 19.90
N THR A 159 -13.25 -16.74 20.67
CA THR A 159 -13.56 -16.56 22.09
C THR A 159 -12.29 -16.35 22.93
N LYS A 160 -11.20 -17.07 22.65
CA LYS A 160 -9.91 -16.87 23.33
C LYS A 160 -9.34 -15.48 23.05
N VAL A 161 -9.31 -15.07 21.78
CA VAL A 161 -8.82 -13.74 21.37
C VAL A 161 -9.66 -12.64 22.01
N LEU A 162 -10.99 -12.80 22.03
CA LEU A 162 -11.89 -11.85 22.68
C LEU A 162 -11.63 -11.76 24.19
N ASN A 163 -11.51 -12.89 24.88
CA ASN A 163 -11.26 -12.92 26.33
C ASN A 163 -9.91 -12.32 26.69
N ASP A 164 -8.85 -12.58 25.90
CA ASP A 164 -7.54 -11.96 26.08
C ASP A 164 -7.60 -10.44 25.86
N ALA A 165 -8.32 -9.99 24.84
CA ALA A 165 -8.53 -8.58 24.56
C ALA A 165 -9.30 -7.85 25.69
N ILE A 166 -10.30 -8.52 26.28
CA ILE A 166 -11.05 -8.02 27.45
C ILE A 166 -10.11 -7.94 28.67
N ALA A 167 -9.35 -9.01 28.97
CA ALA A 167 -8.42 -9.02 30.08
C ALA A 167 -7.37 -7.92 29.94
N SER A 168 -6.83 -7.74 28.74
CA SER A 168 -5.83 -6.71 28.42
C SER A 168 -6.36 -5.30 28.69
N ILE A 169 -7.53 -4.93 28.15
CA ILE A 169 -8.05 -3.57 28.33
C ILE A 169 -8.47 -3.29 29.77
N ARG A 170 -9.05 -4.30 30.46
CA ARG A 170 -9.42 -4.18 31.88
C ARG A 170 -8.19 -3.97 32.76
N THR A 171 -7.08 -4.63 32.45
CA THR A 171 -5.81 -4.46 33.18
C THR A 171 -5.29 -3.03 33.03
N LEU A 172 -5.29 -2.48 31.81
CA LEU A 172 -4.90 -1.09 31.57
C LEU A 172 -5.83 -0.09 32.27
N ALA A 173 -7.14 -0.39 32.28
CA ALA A 173 -8.12 0.40 33.00
C ALA A 173 -7.81 0.46 34.49
N GLN A 174 -7.59 -0.71 35.10
CA GLN A 174 -7.27 -0.81 36.53
C GLN A 174 -5.96 -0.13 36.89
N LEU A 175 -4.93 -0.27 36.03
CA LEU A 175 -3.62 0.34 36.24
C LEU A 175 -3.71 1.86 36.40
N ASN A 176 -4.56 2.51 35.61
CA ASN A 176 -4.73 3.96 35.59
C ASN A 176 -6.04 4.44 36.23
N GLY A 177 -6.73 3.57 36.99
CA GLY A 177 -7.97 3.94 37.71
C GLY A 177 -9.16 4.32 36.81
N ARG A 178 -9.22 3.82 35.57
CA ARG A 178 -10.29 4.09 34.60
C ARG A 178 -11.39 3.05 34.64
N ASN A 179 -12.54 3.39 34.04
CA ASN A 179 -13.70 2.53 34.00
C ASN A 179 -13.45 1.23 33.21
N ALA A 180 -13.19 0.14 33.94
CA ALA A 180 -12.92 -1.19 33.39
C ALA A 180 -14.17 -1.88 32.82
N GLU A 181 -15.36 -1.57 33.37
CA GLU A 181 -16.62 -2.14 32.88
C GLU A 181 -16.94 -1.62 31.48
N TRP A 182 -16.81 -0.31 31.27
CA TRP A 182 -16.96 0.26 29.94
C TRP A 182 -15.85 -0.22 28.99
N ALA A 183 -14.61 -0.35 29.47
CA ALA A 183 -13.52 -0.86 28.65
C ALA A 183 -13.83 -2.26 28.10
N GLU A 184 -14.41 -3.14 28.91
CA GLU A 184 -14.92 -4.44 28.46
C GLU A 184 -16.05 -4.32 27.43
N GLN A 185 -17.00 -3.40 27.63
CA GLN A 185 -18.09 -3.15 26.68
C GLN A 185 -17.58 -2.64 25.32
N ALA A 186 -16.54 -1.81 25.32
CA ALA A 186 -15.88 -1.34 24.10
C ALA A 186 -15.30 -2.50 23.29
N VAL A 187 -14.89 -3.58 23.95
CA VAL A 187 -14.34 -4.79 23.31
C VAL A 187 -15.43 -5.79 22.92
N ARG A 188 -16.37 -6.10 23.83
CA ARG A 188 -17.41 -7.12 23.56
C ARG A 188 -18.52 -6.62 22.63
N GLY A 189 -18.89 -5.35 22.73
CA GLY A 189 -20.03 -4.77 22.02
C GLY A 189 -19.66 -3.67 21.02
N ALA A 190 -18.37 -3.44 20.76
CA ALA A 190 -17.88 -2.33 19.95
C ALA A 190 -18.41 -0.95 20.38
N ALA A 191 -18.70 -0.77 21.68
CA ALA A 191 -19.26 0.47 22.20
C ALA A 191 -18.33 1.65 21.93
N THR A 192 -18.92 2.82 21.67
CA THR A 192 -18.21 4.08 21.46
C THR A 192 -18.77 5.16 22.38
N LEU A 193 -17.95 6.15 22.72
CA LEU A 193 -18.36 7.32 23.49
C LEU A 193 -17.83 8.59 22.82
N THR A 194 -18.61 9.66 22.94
CA THR A 194 -18.15 11.03 22.71
C THR A 194 -17.26 11.50 23.86
N ALA A 195 -16.52 12.60 23.66
CA ALA A 195 -15.64 13.18 24.69
C ALA A 195 -16.36 13.45 26.03
N ASP A 196 -17.58 13.99 26.00
CA ASP A 196 -18.35 14.32 27.21
C ASP A 196 -18.82 13.06 27.95
N GLU A 197 -19.31 12.05 27.22
CA GLU A 197 -19.74 10.78 27.83
C GLU A 197 -18.55 9.99 28.38
N ALA A 198 -17.40 10.04 27.70
CA ALA A 198 -16.16 9.43 28.15
C ALA A 198 -15.69 10.05 29.47
N LEU A 199 -15.79 11.38 29.62
CA LEU A 199 -15.49 12.06 30.88
C LEU A 199 -16.47 11.65 31.98
N GLN A 200 -17.77 11.67 31.71
CA GLN A 200 -18.81 11.29 32.68
C GLN A 200 -18.67 9.84 33.17
N LYS A 201 -18.25 8.93 32.28
CA LYS A 201 -18.03 7.52 32.61
C LYS A 201 -16.63 7.23 33.15
N HIS A 202 -15.78 8.23 33.35
CA HIS A 202 -14.40 8.06 33.83
C HIS A 202 -13.55 7.14 32.92
N VAL A 203 -13.77 7.27 31.61
CA VAL A 203 -12.95 6.66 30.55
C VAL A 203 -11.74 7.54 30.24
N ILE A 204 -11.89 8.85 30.42
CA ILE A 204 -10.83 9.86 30.29
C ILE A 204 -10.82 10.76 31.53
N ASP A 205 -9.71 11.48 31.71
CA ASP A 205 -9.51 12.40 32.82
C ASP A 205 -10.07 13.80 32.51
N PHE A 206 -9.88 14.30 31.27
CA PHE A 206 -10.31 15.65 30.89
C PHE A 206 -10.80 15.78 29.45
N VAL A 207 -11.66 16.77 29.22
CA VAL A 207 -11.92 17.33 27.90
C VAL A 207 -11.14 18.64 27.75
N ALA A 208 -10.30 18.76 26.72
CA ALA A 208 -9.42 19.90 26.51
C ALA A 208 -9.43 20.35 25.04
N ALA A 209 -9.66 21.64 24.79
CA ALA A 209 -9.78 22.17 23.41
C ALA A 209 -8.46 22.14 22.62
N ASP A 210 -7.33 22.28 23.31
CA ASP A 210 -5.99 22.28 22.73
C ASP A 210 -4.97 21.73 23.73
N THR A 211 -3.71 21.62 23.31
CA THR A 211 -2.61 21.13 24.14
C THR A 211 -2.38 22.02 25.37
N ASP A 212 -2.54 23.35 25.26
CA ASP A 212 -2.32 24.24 26.40
C ASP A 212 -3.41 24.07 27.47
N ALA A 213 -4.67 23.88 27.06
CA ALA A 213 -5.76 23.54 27.94
C ALA A 213 -5.53 22.19 28.62
N LEU A 214 -5.04 21.18 27.89
CA LEU A 214 -4.67 19.88 28.46
C LEU A 214 -3.61 20.03 29.54
N LEU A 215 -2.52 20.77 29.26
CA LEU A 215 -1.44 20.96 30.23
C LEU A 215 -1.90 21.74 31.46
N ARG A 216 -2.80 22.71 31.32
CA ARG A 216 -3.43 23.40 32.46
C ARG A 216 -4.29 22.46 33.30
N SER A 217 -5.09 21.60 32.65
CA SER A 217 -5.93 20.62 33.36
C SER A 217 -5.11 19.53 34.06
N ALA A 218 -3.98 19.12 33.48
CA ALA A 218 -3.12 18.09 34.03
C ALA A 218 -2.21 18.57 35.19
N GLU A 219 -2.08 19.88 35.40
CA GLU A 219 -1.27 20.44 36.48
C GLU A 219 -1.70 19.92 37.87
N GLY A 220 -0.73 19.54 38.69
CA GLY A 220 -0.97 19.05 40.05
C GLY A 220 -1.55 17.63 40.15
N HIS A 221 -1.84 16.97 39.03
CA HIS A 221 -2.32 15.58 39.05
C HIS A 221 -1.20 14.62 39.43
N ARG A 222 -1.52 13.60 40.24
CA ARG A 222 -0.59 12.52 40.58
C ARG A 222 -0.76 11.37 39.59
N VAL A 223 0.34 10.93 39.01
CA VAL A 223 0.38 9.82 38.06
C VAL A 223 1.42 8.80 38.49
N HIS A 224 1.14 7.52 38.23
CA HIS A 224 2.07 6.44 38.51
C HIS A 224 2.95 6.18 37.28
N VAL A 225 4.27 6.38 37.41
CA VAL A 225 5.25 6.23 36.32
C VAL A 225 6.44 5.45 36.83
N ALA A 226 6.78 4.36 36.14
CA ALA A 226 7.94 3.50 36.45
C ALA A 226 8.05 3.12 37.95
N GLY A 227 6.91 2.82 38.60
CA GLY A 227 6.86 2.42 40.01
C GLY A 227 6.80 3.57 41.03
N ASN A 228 6.80 4.83 40.58
CA ASN A 228 6.78 6.01 41.44
C ASN A 228 5.56 6.89 41.17
N ASP A 229 5.00 7.48 42.22
CA ASP A 229 3.97 8.51 42.09
C ASP A 229 4.63 9.87 41.85
N ILE A 230 4.36 10.47 40.69
CA ILE A 230 4.90 11.76 40.27
C ILE A 230 3.74 12.76 40.22
N THR A 231 3.94 13.96 40.77
CA THR A 231 3.00 15.08 40.58
C THR A 231 3.38 15.85 39.33
N LEU A 232 2.42 16.05 38.43
CA LEU A 232 2.63 16.74 37.17
C LEU A 232 2.79 18.24 37.38
N HIS A 233 3.90 18.79 36.89
CA HIS A 233 4.16 20.22 36.79
C HIS A 233 4.43 20.55 35.33
N VAL A 234 3.36 20.77 34.57
CA VAL A 234 3.38 20.88 33.10
C VAL A 234 2.68 22.12 32.56
N ALA A 235 1.89 22.83 33.36
CA ALA A 235 1.24 24.05 32.93
C ALA A 235 2.26 25.14 32.56
N GLY A 236 2.08 25.74 31.38
CA GLY A 236 2.94 26.82 30.89
C GLY A 236 4.34 26.37 30.44
N LEU A 237 4.63 25.06 30.42
CA LEU A 237 5.86 24.55 29.81
C LEU A 237 5.82 24.72 28.28
N PRO A 238 6.96 25.06 27.65
CA PRO A 238 7.04 25.09 26.20
C PRO A 238 6.85 23.69 25.61
N VAL A 239 6.02 23.58 24.57
CA VAL A 239 5.80 22.34 23.83
C VAL A 239 6.80 22.24 22.69
N ARG A 240 7.47 21.09 22.55
CA ARG A 240 8.39 20.78 21.45
C ARG A 240 7.85 19.64 20.61
N ASP A 241 7.67 19.89 19.33
CA ASP A 241 7.19 18.88 18.37
C ASP A 241 8.31 17.96 17.93
N TYR A 242 8.13 16.66 18.14
CA TYR A 242 9.08 15.62 17.72
C TYR A 242 8.48 14.89 16.53
N ALA A 243 8.83 15.34 15.33
CA ALA A 243 8.39 14.69 14.09
C ALA A 243 9.08 13.33 13.87
N PRO A 244 8.45 12.40 13.11
CA PRO A 244 9.09 11.17 12.67
C PRO A 244 10.42 11.44 11.98
N ASN A 245 11.42 10.61 12.24
CA ASN A 245 12.69 10.70 11.54
C ASN A 245 12.56 10.13 10.11
N TRP A 246 13.60 10.33 9.28
CA TRP A 246 13.58 9.88 7.88
C TRP A 246 13.37 8.37 7.73
N ARG A 247 13.86 7.56 8.69
CA ARG A 247 13.77 6.10 8.68
C ARG A 247 12.34 5.67 9.01
N THR A 248 11.74 6.21 10.06
CA THR A 248 10.32 6.02 10.41
C THR A 248 9.43 6.44 9.25
N HIS A 249 9.73 7.56 8.59
CA HIS A 249 9.00 8.03 7.43
C HIS A 249 9.12 7.07 6.24
N LEU A 250 10.34 6.59 5.94
CA LEU A 250 10.57 5.58 4.91
C LEU A 250 9.84 4.27 5.23
N LEU A 251 9.89 3.80 6.48
CA LEU A 251 9.17 2.61 6.92
C LEU A 251 7.66 2.80 6.77
N GLY A 252 7.11 3.97 7.12
CA GLY A 252 5.70 4.28 6.93
C GLY A 252 5.28 4.24 5.46
N ILE A 253 6.13 4.74 4.56
CA ILE A 253 5.92 4.66 3.10
C ILE A 253 5.95 3.21 2.63
N VAL A 254 6.97 2.44 3.03
CA VAL A 254 7.17 1.05 2.57
C VAL A 254 6.09 0.10 3.11
N THR A 255 5.64 0.33 4.35
CA THR A 255 4.58 -0.45 4.99
C THR A 255 3.17 -0.01 4.60
N HIS A 256 3.01 1.01 3.76
CA HIS A 256 1.69 1.34 3.21
C HIS A 256 1.29 0.26 2.18
N PRO A 257 0.16 -0.45 2.34
CA PRO A 257 -0.18 -1.62 1.51
C PRO A 257 -0.21 -1.34 0.01
N THR A 258 -0.73 -0.16 -0.38
CA THR A 258 -0.76 0.24 -1.80
C THR A 258 0.66 0.46 -2.35
N ILE A 259 1.59 1.01 -1.56
CA ILE A 259 2.97 1.24 -2.01
C ILE A 259 3.72 -0.09 -2.04
N ALA A 260 3.58 -0.93 -1.01
CA ALA A 260 4.12 -2.28 -0.98
C ALA A 260 3.68 -3.10 -2.21
N TYR A 261 2.38 -3.05 -2.54
CA TYR A 261 1.81 -3.67 -3.74
C TYR A 261 2.43 -3.13 -5.04
N MET A 262 2.57 -1.81 -5.17
CA MET A 262 3.18 -1.18 -6.35
C MET A 262 4.66 -1.54 -6.49
N LEU A 263 5.41 -1.59 -5.38
CA LEU A 263 6.82 -2.00 -5.37
C LEU A 263 6.97 -3.47 -5.79
N LEU A 264 6.09 -4.35 -5.29
CA LEU A 264 6.05 -5.76 -5.69
C LEU A 264 5.81 -5.90 -7.20
N LEU A 265 4.81 -5.21 -7.75
CA LEU A 265 4.51 -5.23 -9.18
C LEU A 265 5.63 -4.62 -10.02
N ALA A 266 6.13 -3.45 -9.65
CA ALA A 266 7.25 -2.80 -10.32
C ALA A 266 8.48 -3.71 -10.31
N GLY A 267 8.68 -4.45 -9.22
CA GLY A 267 9.75 -5.42 -9.09
C GLY A 267 9.62 -6.57 -10.09
N VAL A 268 8.45 -7.20 -10.15
CA VAL A 268 8.17 -8.29 -11.11
C VAL A 268 8.28 -7.78 -12.55
N TYR A 269 7.67 -6.63 -12.89
CA TYR A 269 7.74 -6.08 -14.25
C TYR A 269 9.15 -5.64 -14.64
N GLY A 270 9.95 -5.09 -13.71
CA GLY A 270 11.35 -4.73 -13.99
C GLY A 270 12.20 -5.95 -14.37
N LEU A 271 12.02 -7.07 -13.67
CA LEU A 271 12.67 -8.33 -14.02
C LEU A 271 12.19 -8.89 -15.37
N VAL A 272 10.89 -8.79 -15.66
CA VAL A 272 10.31 -9.20 -16.95
C VAL A 272 10.89 -8.36 -18.10
N LEU A 273 11.01 -7.04 -17.92
CA LEU A 273 11.56 -6.14 -18.94
C LEU A 273 13.03 -6.45 -19.25
N GLU A 274 13.85 -6.74 -18.23
CA GLU A 274 15.23 -7.19 -18.40
C GLU A 274 15.29 -8.53 -19.16
N ALA A 275 14.39 -9.47 -18.85
CA ALA A 275 14.34 -10.76 -19.53
C ALA A 275 13.98 -10.63 -21.03
N PHE A 276 13.13 -9.67 -21.41
CA PHE A 276 12.81 -9.38 -22.81
C PHE A 276 13.86 -8.54 -23.55
N HIS A 277 14.63 -7.72 -22.82
CA HIS A 277 15.67 -6.84 -23.38
C HIS A 277 17.00 -7.06 -22.66
N PRO A 278 17.64 -8.23 -22.85
CA PRO A 278 18.87 -8.55 -22.16
C PRO A 278 19.96 -7.52 -22.49
N GLY A 279 20.56 -6.94 -21.45
CA GLY A 279 21.72 -6.04 -21.57
C GLY A 279 21.44 -4.56 -21.25
N VAL A 280 20.19 -4.17 -20.95
CA VAL A 280 19.90 -2.82 -20.43
C VAL A 280 20.29 -2.72 -18.94
N LEU A 281 20.22 -3.83 -18.20
CA LEU A 281 20.58 -4.06 -16.79
C LEU A 281 19.83 -3.19 -15.75
N LEU A 282 19.56 -1.93 -16.07
CA LEU A 282 18.85 -0.96 -15.25
C LEU A 282 17.44 -1.44 -14.82
N PRO A 283 16.56 -1.92 -15.71
CA PRO A 283 15.23 -2.38 -15.29
C PRO A 283 15.33 -3.64 -14.41
N GLY A 284 16.32 -4.51 -14.65
CA GLY A 284 16.57 -5.68 -13.81
C GLY A 284 17.00 -5.32 -12.39
N ILE A 285 17.97 -4.40 -12.24
CA ILE A 285 18.44 -3.94 -10.93
C ILE A 285 17.34 -3.18 -10.17
N ALA A 286 16.70 -2.21 -10.83
CA ALA A 286 15.61 -1.45 -10.23
C ALA A 286 14.44 -2.39 -9.84
N GLY A 287 14.11 -3.34 -10.70
CA GLY A 287 13.12 -4.38 -10.44
C GLY A 287 13.49 -5.24 -9.23
N ALA A 288 14.72 -5.75 -9.15
CA ALA A 288 15.17 -6.56 -8.02
C ALA A 288 15.11 -5.78 -6.69
N ILE A 289 15.53 -4.51 -6.68
CA ILE A 289 15.45 -3.66 -5.47
C ILE A 289 13.99 -3.44 -5.06
N CYS A 290 13.12 -3.05 -6.00
CA CYS A 290 11.69 -2.87 -5.73
C CYS A 290 11.04 -4.16 -5.23
N LEU A 291 11.41 -5.31 -5.81
CA LEU A 291 10.91 -6.62 -5.42
C LEU A 291 11.35 -6.97 -3.99
N LEU A 292 12.62 -6.78 -3.65
CA LEU A 292 13.13 -7.07 -2.30
C LEU A 292 12.50 -6.17 -1.24
N ILE A 293 12.34 -4.87 -1.52
CA ILE A 293 11.66 -3.94 -0.61
C ILE A 293 10.17 -4.31 -0.49
N GLY A 294 9.51 -4.66 -1.60
CA GLY A 294 8.14 -5.14 -1.61
C GLY A 294 7.96 -6.41 -0.77
N LEU A 295 8.84 -7.39 -0.93
CA LEU A 295 8.84 -8.63 -0.13
C LEU A 295 9.09 -8.37 1.36
N TYR A 296 9.99 -7.44 1.69
CA TYR A 296 10.20 -7.00 3.08
C TYR A 296 8.93 -6.35 3.66
N ALA A 297 8.23 -5.51 2.89
CA ALA A 297 6.95 -4.96 3.30
C ALA A 297 5.88 -6.04 3.54
N LEU A 298 5.84 -7.09 2.69
CA LEU A 298 4.93 -8.22 2.89
C LEU A 298 5.22 -9.00 4.18
N GLN A 299 6.46 -9.01 4.67
CA GLN A 299 6.79 -9.63 5.96
C GLN A 299 6.25 -8.83 7.15
N LEU A 300 6.21 -7.50 7.03
CA LEU A 300 5.71 -6.60 8.07
C LEU A 300 4.18 -6.44 8.03
N LEU A 301 3.57 -6.77 6.89
CA LEU A 301 2.15 -6.64 6.67
C LEU A 301 1.44 -8.00 6.81
N PRO A 302 0.16 -7.96 7.21
CA PRO A 302 -0.65 -9.17 7.24
C PRO A 302 -1.12 -9.58 5.85
N VAL A 303 -0.32 -10.43 5.19
CA VAL A 303 -0.56 -10.84 3.80
C VAL A 303 -1.28 -12.18 3.74
N ASN A 304 -2.28 -12.28 2.87
CA ASN A 304 -2.88 -13.56 2.51
C ASN A 304 -2.02 -14.28 1.45
N TYR A 305 -1.35 -15.36 1.84
CA TYR A 305 -0.50 -16.15 0.94
C TYR A 305 -1.27 -16.78 -0.24
N ALA A 306 -2.56 -17.10 -0.08
CA ALA A 306 -3.38 -17.56 -1.20
C ALA A 306 -3.61 -16.44 -2.22
N GLY A 307 -3.85 -15.21 -1.75
CA GLY A 307 -3.94 -14.02 -2.60
C GLY A 307 -2.63 -13.76 -3.36
N LEU A 308 -1.49 -13.86 -2.66
CA LEU A 308 -0.16 -13.72 -3.26
C LEU A 308 0.11 -14.78 -4.32
N ALA A 309 -0.16 -16.05 -4.02
CA ALA A 309 0.02 -17.16 -4.95
C ALA A 309 -0.87 -17.01 -6.19
N LEU A 310 -2.14 -16.61 -6.01
CA LEU A 310 -3.07 -16.39 -7.10
C LEU A 310 -2.67 -15.20 -7.98
N MET A 311 -2.14 -14.14 -7.38
CA MET A 311 -1.60 -13.00 -8.11
C MET A 311 -0.35 -13.38 -8.92
N ALA A 312 0.57 -14.15 -8.32
CA ALA A 312 1.76 -14.67 -9.01
C ALA A 312 1.38 -15.60 -10.17
N LEU A 313 0.40 -16.50 -9.96
CA LEU A 313 -0.16 -17.33 -11.01
C LEU A 313 -0.77 -16.49 -12.13
N GLY A 314 -1.55 -15.45 -11.78
CA GLY A 314 -2.15 -14.53 -12.75
C GLY A 314 -1.10 -13.86 -13.64
N ILE A 315 -0.02 -13.34 -13.04
CA ILE A 315 1.12 -12.78 -13.78
C ILE A 315 1.76 -13.83 -14.69
N ALA A 316 2.04 -15.03 -14.17
CA ALA A 316 2.65 -16.11 -14.95
C ALA A 316 1.79 -16.52 -16.16
N LEU A 317 0.48 -16.60 -16.01
CA LEU A 317 -0.45 -16.91 -17.10
C LEU A 317 -0.49 -15.79 -18.16
N VAL A 318 -0.47 -14.52 -17.75
CA VAL A 318 -0.36 -13.39 -18.68
C VAL A 318 0.97 -13.44 -19.45
N LEU A 319 2.09 -13.73 -18.78
CA LEU A 319 3.40 -13.89 -19.43
C LEU A 319 3.43 -15.09 -20.37
N ALA A 320 2.82 -16.21 -20.00
CA ALA A 320 2.73 -17.40 -20.86
C ALA A 320 1.98 -17.11 -22.17
N GLU A 321 0.90 -16.32 -22.11
CA GLU A 321 0.18 -15.85 -23.31
C GLU A 321 1.04 -14.93 -24.19
N LEU A 322 1.94 -14.12 -23.60
CA LEU A 322 2.87 -13.28 -24.39
C LEU A 322 3.92 -14.11 -25.13
N LEU A 323 4.43 -15.18 -24.51
CA LEU A 323 5.45 -16.05 -25.11
C LEU A 323 4.85 -17.01 -26.14
N ALA A 324 3.65 -17.54 -25.87
CA ALA A 324 2.93 -18.44 -26.75
C ALA A 324 1.50 -17.93 -26.97
N PRO A 325 1.29 -16.96 -27.90
CA PRO A 325 -0.02 -16.38 -28.17
C PRO A 325 -1.06 -17.45 -28.52
N SER A 326 -2.03 -17.62 -27.62
CA SER A 326 -3.14 -18.57 -27.75
C SER A 326 -4.38 -17.84 -28.30
N VAL A 327 -5.57 -18.41 -28.14
CA VAL A 327 -6.85 -17.73 -28.47
C VAL A 327 -7.19 -16.65 -27.42
N GLY A 328 -6.27 -16.32 -26.50
CA GLY A 328 -6.46 -15.32 -25.45
C GLY A 328 -7.05 -15.87 -24.15
N ALA A 329 -7.41 -17.16 -24.10
CA ALA A 329 -8.05 -17.77 -22.93
C ALA A 329 -7.11 -17.79 -21.70
N ILE A 330 -5.82 -18.09 -21.90
CA ILE A 330 -4.82 -18.12 -20.83
C ILE A 330 -4.59 -16.70 -20.29
N GLY A 331 -4.45 -15.72 -21.18
CA GLY A 331 -4.31 -14.30 -20.79
C GLY A 331 -5.51 -13.77 -20.00
N ILE A 332 -6.75 -14.05 -20.43
CA ILE A 332 -7.96 -13.61 -19.70
C ILE A 332 -8.03 -14.27 -18.33
N GLY A 333 -7.79 -15.58 -18.25
CA GLY A 333 -7.72 -16.30 -16.98
C GLY A 333 -6.64 -15.73 -16.05
N GLY A 334 -5.49 -15.34 -16.60
CA GLY A 334 -4.41 -14.68 -15.88
C GLY A 334 -4.82 -13.32 -15.30
N VAL A 335 -5.50 -12.47 -16.07
CA VAL A 335 -6.01 -11.17 -15.57
C VAL A 335 -7.04 -11.37 -14.46
N VAL A 336 -7.98 -12.32 -14.61
CA VAL A 336 -8.98 -12.62 -13.58
C VAL A 336 -8.32 -13.13 -12.30
N ALA A 337 -7.40 -14.08 -12.40
CA ALA A 337 -6.64 -14.60 -11.26
C ALA A 337 -5.83 -13.48 -10.59
N PHE A 338 -5.18 -12.62 -11.37
CA PHE A 338 -4.45 -11.47 -10.87
C PHE A 338 -5.32 -10.51 -10.06
N VAL A 339 -6.52 -10.18 -10.56
CA VAL A 339 -7.47 -9.28 -9.87
C VAL A 339 -7.96 -9.90 -8.56
N ILE A 340 -8.40 -11.16 -8.59
CA ILE A 340 -8.88 -11.86 -7.39
C ILE A 340 -7.75 -11.96 -6.37
N GLY A 341 -6.55 -12.34 -6.80
CA GLY A 341 -5.36 -12.43 -5.95
C GLY A 341 -4.99 -11.09 -5.32
N SER A 342 -5.04 -10.01 -6.10
CA SER A 342 -4.75 -8.64 -5.63
C SER A 342 -5.75 -8.15 -4.58
N ILE A 343 -7.04 -8.45 -4.75
CA ILE A 343 -8.09 -8.10 -3.77
C ILE A 343 -7.91 -8.90 -2.48
N MET A 344 -7.56 -10.19 -2.59
CA MET A 344 -7.36 -11.06 -1.43
C MET A 344 -6.07 -10.74 -0.66
N LEU A 345 -5.06 -10.17 -1.31
CA LEU A 345 -3.69 -10.02 -0.78
C LEU A 345 -3.63 -9.33 0.60
N PHE A 346 -4.43 -8.27 0.80
CA PHE A 346 -4.42 -7.45 2.04
C PHE A 346 -5.81 -7.33 2.70
N ASN A 347 -6.70 -8.30 2.49
CA ASN A 347 -8.05 -8.26 3.06
C ASN A 347 -8.05 -8.59 4.57
N THR A 348 -7.79 -7.58 5.39
CA THR A 348 -7.62 -7.75 6.85
C THR A 348 -8.78 -7.23 7.69
N GLY A 349 -9.82 -6.66 7.07
CA GLY A 349 -10.93 -6.04 7.80
C GLY A 349 -10.57 -4.78 8.60
N VAL A 350 -9.29 -4.37 8.59
CA VAL A 350 -8.81 -3.17 9.30
C VAL A 350 -8.83 -1.97 8.35
N PRO A 351 -9.55 -0.87 8.69
CA PRO A 351 -9.56 0.34 7.89
C PRO A 351 -8.14 0.90 7.68
N GLY A 352 -7.79 1.19 6.43
CA GLY A 352 -6.49 1.72 6.05
C GLY A 352 -5.41 0.68 5.70
N TYR A 353 -5.69 -0.62 5.89
CA TYR A 353 -4.78 -1.70 5.49
C TYR A 353 -5.12 -2.36 4.13
N ALA A 354 -6.12 -1.85 3.42
CA ALA A 354 -6.49 -2.33 2.08
C ALA A 354 -5.69 -1.63 0.97
N VAL A 355 -5.47 -2.33 -0.14
CA VAL A 355 -4.97 -1.72 -1.38
C VAL A 355 -6.10 -0.91 -2.02
N ASN A 356 -5.76 0.27 -2.56
CA ASN A 356 -6.72 1.08 -3.28
C ASN A 356 -7.29 0.31 -4.49
N LEU A 357 -8.61 0.05 -4.50
CA LEU A 357 -9.27 -0.68 -5.58
C LEU A 357 -9.12 0.00 -6.95
N GLY A 358 -8.99 1.33 -6.98
CA GLY A 358 -8.72 2.08 -8.21
C GLY A 358 -7.34 1.75 -8.81
N VAL A 359 -6.34 1.46 -7.98
CA VAL A 359 -5.01 1.01 -8.44
C VAL A 359 -5.10 -0.38 -9.06
N ILE A 360 -5.77 -1.32 -8.37
CA ILE A 360 -6.01 -2.68 -8.89
C ILE A 360 -6.79 -2.60 -10.22
N GLY A 361 -7.89 -1.85 -10.24
CA GLY A 361 -8.71 -1.67 -11.43
C GLY A 361 -7.95 -1.02 -12.59
N GLY A 362 -7.13 0.00 -12.32
CA GLY A 362 -6.29 0.65 -13.33
C GLY A 362 -5.27 -0.28 -13.96
N ILE A 363 -4.60 -1.11 -13.15
CA ILE A 363 -3.61 -2.09 -13.64
C ILE A 363 -4.30 -3.21 -14.41
N ALA A 364 -5.41 -3.74 -13.88
CA ALA A 364 -6.19 -4.78 -14.54
C ALA A 364 -6.76 -4.32 -15.88
N PHE A 365 -7.29 -3.09 -15.94
CA PHE A 365 -7.75 -2.47 -17.18
C PHE A 365 -6.62 -2.31 -18.19
N SER A 366 -5.45 -1.82 -17.74
CA SER A 366 -4.28 -1.66 -18.61
C SER A 366 -3.80 -3.00 -19.18
N ALA A 367 -3.75 -4.04 -18.35
CA ALA A 367 -3.41 -5.40 -18.78
C ALA A 367 -4.43 -5.98 -19.76
N ALA A 368 -5.73 -5.82 -19.49
CA ALA A 368 -6.81 -6.27 -20.37
C ALA A 368 -6.79 -5.53 -21.72
N ALA A 369 -6.57 -4.22 -21.71
CA ALA A 369 -6.46 -3.41 -22.91
C ALA A 369 -5.25 -3.82 -23.76
N LEU A 370 -4.10 -4.05 -23.14
CA LEU A 370 -2.90 -4.55 -23.82
C LEU A 370 -3.16 -5.93 -24.45
N LEU A 371 -3.77 -6.84 -23.70
CA LEU A 371 -4.14 -8.17 -24.21
C LEU A 371 -5.10 -8.07 -25.39
N ALA A 372 -6.12 -7.23 -25.31
CA ALA A 372 -7.07 -7.01 -26.40
C ALA A 372 -6.39 -6.44 -27.65
N LEU A 373 -5.44 -5.51 -27.49
CA LEU A 373 -4.65 -4.97 -28.61
C LEU A 373 -3.78 -6.04 -29.26
N LEU A 374 -3.10 -6.88 -28.46
CA LEU A 374 -2.28 -7.98 -28.98
C LEU A 374 -3.13 -9.01 -29.72
N LEU A 375 -4.27 -9.43 -29.16
CA LEU A 375 -5.20 -10.35 -29.83
C LEU A 375 -5.73 -9.76 -31.13
N ARG A 376 -6.04 -8.45 -31.16
CA ARG A 376 -6.44 -7.74 -32.37
C ARG A 376 -5.33 -7.75 -33.43
N GLN A 377 -4.07 -7.54 -33.04
CA GLN A 377 -2.94 -7.59 -33.97
C GLN A 377 -2.68 -9.01 -34.49
N VAL A 378 -2.69 -10.02 -33.62
CA VAL A 378 -2.52 -11.43 -33.99
C VAL A 378 -3.62 -11.89 -34.94
N THR A 379 -4.89 -11.58 -34.63
CA THR A 379 -6.01 -11.93 -35.51
C THR A 379 -5.93 -11.19 -36.85
N ARG A 380 -5.50 -9.92 -36.86
CA ARG A 380 -5.25 -9.19 -38.12
C ARG A 380 -4.13 -9.84 -38.95
N SER A 381 -3.03 -10.24 -38.32
CA SER A 381 -1.91 -10.93 -38.96
C SER A 381 -2.30 -12.31 -39.52
N ARG A 382 -3.12 -13.07 -38.79
CA ARG A 382 -3.64 -14.35 -39.29
C ARG A 382 -4.68 -14.18 -40.41
N ARG A 383 -5.39 -13.05 -40.45
CA ARG A 383 -6.36 -12.72 -41.51
C ARG A 383 -5.71 -12.14 -42.77
N THR A 384 -4.51 -11.57 -42.67
CA THR A 384 -3.71 -11.27 -43.86
C THR A 384 -3.28 -12.59 -44.49
N ARG A 385 -3.92 -12.92 -45.63
CA ARG A 385 -3.64 -14.14 -46.40
C ARG A 385 -2.13 -14.27 -46.62
N PRO A 386 -1.55 -15.48 -46.50
CA PRO A 386 -0.18 -15.73 -46.92
C PRO A 386 -0.01 -15.23 -48.37
N PHE A 387 0.77 -14.18 -48.56
CA PHE A 387 1.20 -13.73 -49.87
C PHE A 387 2.33 -14.67 -50.34
N ASN A 388 2.04 -15.97 -50.37
CA ASN A 388 2.97 -16.96 -50.90
C ASN A 388 3.09 -16.68 -52.41
N GLY A 389 4.33 -16.48 -52.89
CA GLY A 389 4.65 -16.09 -54.27
C GLY A 389 4.04 -16.99 -55.35
N ASP A 390 3.53 -18.18 -55.01
CA ASP A 390 2.83 -19.10 -55.91
C ASP A 390 1.63 -18.46 -56.62
N ALA A 391 0.84 -17.64 -55.92
CA ALA A 391 -0.33 -17.00 -56.55
C ALA A 391 0.06 -15.91 -57.56
N GLN A 392 1.23 -15.29 -57.38
CA GLN A 392 1.79 -14.31 -58.31
C GLN A 392 2.53 -14.99 -59.47
N LEU A 393 3.25 -16.09 -59.19
CA LEU A 393 3.91 -16.95 -60.17
C LEU A 393 2.90 -17.58 -61.14
N LEU A 394 1.77 -18.09 -60.64
CA LEU A 394 0.68 -18.64 -61.47
C LEU A 394 -0.04 -17.59 -62.33
N ARG A 395 0.21 -16.30 -62.10
CA ARG A 395 -0.24 -15.18 -62.94
C ARG A 395 0.91 -14.51 -63.70
N GLY A 396 2.12 -15.04 -63.55
CA GLY A 396 3.33 -14.52 -64.15
C GLY A 396 3.39 -14.84 -65.64
N THR A 397 3.80 -13.85 -66.42
CA THR A 397 4.28 -14.04 -67.79
C THR A 397 5.79 -13.89 -67.81
N GLY A 398 6.44 -14.57 -68.74
CA GLY A 398 7.89 -14.57 -68.87
C GLY A 398 8.34 -14.89 -70.28
N GLU A 399 9.65 -15.00 -70.44
CA GLU A 399 10.29 -15.25 -71.73
C GLU A 399 11.18 -16.49 -71.64
N LEU A 400 11.06 -17.40 -72.62
CA LEU A 400 11.92 -18.58 -72.73
C LEU A 400 13.36 -18.16 -73.08
N LEU A 401 14.33 -18.56 -72.26
CA LEU A 401 15.75 -18.30 -72.50
C LEU A 401 16.34 -19.24 -73.56
N HIS A 402 15.84 -20.49 -73.60
CA HIS A 402 16.22 -21.50 -74.58
C HIS A 402 14.98 -22.11 -75.22
N GLY A 403 15.06 -22.49 -76.50
CA GLY A 403 13.98 -23.17 -77.19
C GLY A 403 13.71 -24.54 -76.57
N VAL A 404 12.45 -24.98 -76.59
CA VAL A 404 12.00 -26.22 -75.98
C VAL A 404 11.24 -27.05 -77.01
N THR A 405 11.50 -28.36 -77.06
CA THR A 405 10.71 -29.32 -77.83
C THR A 405 9.44 -29.68 -77.07
N ALA A 406 8.41 -30.18 -77.77
CA ALA A 406 7.15 -30.56 -77.14
C ALA A 406 7.36 -31.58 -76.00
N GLY A 407 6.91 -31.24 -74.78
CA GLY A 407 7.09 -32.05 -73.56
C GLY A 407 8.44 -31.91 -72.87
N GLY A 408 9.36 -31.10 -73.42
CA GLY A 408 10.70 -30.88 -72.90
C GLY A 408 10.77 -29.86 -71.74
N GLU A 409 11.94 -29.81 -71.11
CA GLU A 409 12.26 -28.81 -70.07
C GLU A 409 13.22 -27.76 -70.63
N SER A 410 13.01 -26.51 -70.22
CA SER A 410 13.87 -25.37 -70.57
C SER A 410 13.92 -24.39 -69.40
N TRP A 411 14.64 -23.29 -69.57
CA TRP A 411 14.69 -22.19 -68.62
C TRP A 411 13.94 -20.99 -69.17
N ALA A 412 13.09 -20.37 -68.34
CA ALA A 412 12.42 -19.12 -68.67
C ALA A 412 12.67 -18.07 -67.58
N ARG A 413 12.68 -16.80 -67.98
CA ARG A 413 12.72 -15.67 -67.05
C ARG A 413 11.29 -15.22 -66.75
N ILE A 414 10.81 -15.44 -65.54
CA ILE A 414 9.44 -15.11 -65.09
C ILE A 414 9.57 -14.20 -63.87
N GLY A 415 8.97 -13.00 -63.93
CA GLY A 415 9.03 -12.03 -62.82
C GLY A 415 10.44 -11.52 -62.48
N GLY A 416 11.41 -11.66 -63.40
CA GLY A 416 12.82 -11.28 -63.19
C GLY A 416 13.72 -12.41 -62.70
N GLU A 417 13.16 -13.56 -62.33
CA GLU A 417 13.90 -14.74 -61.86
C GLU A 417 13.98 -15.83 -62.93
N GLN A 418 15.01 -16.68 -62.87
CA GLN A 418 15.18 -17.83 -63.77
C GLN A 418 14.52 -19.08 -63.16
N TRP A 419 13.57 -19.66 -63.91
CA TRP A 419 12.83 -20.84 -63.50
C TRP A 419 12.99 -21.97 -64.50
N ARG A 420 13.05 -23.22 -64.01
CA ARG A 420 12.89 -24.40 -64.85
C ARG A 420 11.43 -24.50 -65.26
N VAL A 421 11.19 -24.60 -66.55
CA VAL A 421 9.86 -24.67 -67.12
C VAL A 421 9.70 -25.91 -67.99
N ARG A 422 8.51 -26.52 -67.96
CA ARG A 422 8.10 -27.57 -68.90
C ARG A 422 6.98 -27.03 -69.78
N CYS A 423 7.11 -27.22 -71.09
CA CYS A 423 6.11 -26.82 -72.06
C CYS A 423 5.61 -28.03 -72.84
N GLU A 424 4.29 -28.13 -73.01
CA GLU A 424 3.68 -29.23 -73.79
C GLU A 424 3.83 -29.03 -75.30
N SER A 425 3.99 -27.79 -75.75
CA SER A 425 4.22 -27.42 -77.14
C SER A 425 5.68 -27.04 -77.41
N ALA A 426 6.12 -27.21 -78.65
CA ALA A 426 7.44 -26.75 -79.06
C ALA A 426 7.44 -25.22 -79.21
N LEU A 427 8.33 -24.52 -78.51
CA LEU A 427 8.44 -23.07 -78.52
C LEU A 427 9.89 -22.62 -78.78
N PRO A 428 10.11 -21.60 -79.63
CA PRO A 428 11.46 -21.06 -79.87
C PRO A 428 11.98 -20.27 -78.66
N ALA A 429 13.30 -20.07 -78.61
CA ALA A 429 13.91 -19.13 -77.66
C ALA A 429 13.33 -17.72 -77.88
N GLY A 430 13.09 -16.98 -76.80
CA GLY A 430 12.45 -15.66 -76.82
C GLY A 430 10.92 -15.67 -76.86
N ALA A 431 10.27 -16.84 -76.90
CA ALA A 431 8.81 -16.92 -76.87
C ALA A 431 8.25 -16.50 -75.49
N ARG A 432 7.15 -15.72 -75.50
CA ARG A 432 6.44 -15.36 -74.28
C ARG A 432 5.62 -16.55 -73.78
N VAL A 433 5.73 -16.83 -72.49
CA VAL A 433 5.06 -17.94 -71.83
C VAL A 433 4.27 -17.48 -70.60
N ARG A 434 3.18 -18.17 -70.31
CA ARG A 434 2.34 -17.97 -69.13
C ARG A 434 2.38 -19.21 -68.25
N VAL A 435 2.52 -19.02 -66.94
CA VAL A 435 2.52 -20.12 -65.98
C VAL A 435 1.10 -20.66 -65.79
N VAL A 436 0.96 -21.97 -65.90
CA VAL A 436 -0.33 -22.70 -65.77
C VAL A 436 -0.34 -23.55 -64.50
N GLY A 437 0.83 -23.98 -64.03
CA GLY A 437 0.97 -24.79 -62.82
C GLY A 437 2.39 -24.76 -62.28
N ARG A 438 2.55 -25.20 -61.03
CA ARG A 438 3.85 -25.33 -60.36
C ARG A 438 3.95 -26.71 -59.71
N ASP A 439 4.99 -27.44 -60.04
CA ASP A 439 5.37 -28.71 -59.43
C ASP A 439 6.75 -28.54 -58.77
N GLY A 440 6.76 -28.11 -57.50
CA GLY A 440 7.99 -27.87 -56.74
C GLY A 440 8.82 -26.70 -57.30
N LEU A 441 9.97 -27.00 -57.94
CA LEU A 441 10.84 -26.01 -58.60
C LEU A 441 10.66 -25.99 -60.13
N LEU A 442 9.71 -26.77 -60.66
CA LEU A 442 9.37 -26.83 -62.08
C LEU A 442 8.04 -26.10 -62.32
N LEU A 443 8.02 -25.14 -63.24
CA LEU A 443 6.79 -24.48 -63.66
C LEU A 443 6.26 -25.11 -64.95
N ARG A 444 4.97 -25.40 -65.00
CA ARG A 444 4.29 -25.74 -66.26
C ARG A 444 3.88 -24.45 -66.94
N VAL A 445 4.35 -24.26 -68.18
CA VAL A 445 4.08 -23.05 -68.95
C VAL A 445 3.48 -23.37 -70.31
N THR A 446 2.62 -22.49 -70.79
CA THR A 446 2.06 -22.53 -72.15
C THR A 446 2.37 -21.23 -72.88
N ALA A 447 2.20 -21.20 -74.19
CA ALA A 447 2.34 -19.98 -74.99
C ALA A 447 1.41 -18.89 -74.42
N ALA A 448 1.96 -17.69 -74.19
CA ALA A 448 1.25 -16.59 -73.55
C ALA A 448 0.16 -15.99 -74.43
#